data_AF-A0A103RNH0-F1
#
_entry.id   AF-A0A103RNH0-F1
#
_cell.length_a   1.000
_cell.length_b   1.000
_cell.length_c   1.000
_cell.angle_alpha   90.00
_cell.angle_beta   90.00
_cell.angle_gamma   90.00
#
_symmetry.space_group_name_H-M   'P 1'
#
loop_
_entity.id
_entity.type
_entity.pdbx_description
1 polymer ?
#
loop_
_entity_poly.entity_id
_entity_poly.type
_entity_poly.pdbx_seq_one_letter_code
_entity_poly.pdbx_strand_id
1 'polypeptide(L)'
;MDDRGRLASENGWTLQAAGGGDLTVNGNAWRIAADGTVVDGGAAAGRVLVVDFSDRQSLVSTTGGFRAFGLALQEVESPDLRQGFLEQSNVSTADDMIQMMEAVRRAEAAQRLAMTADGMLGSAIRVIGEGQQ
;
A
#
# COMPACT_ATOMS: atom_id res chain seq x y z
N MET A 1 10.15 -16.52 -12.10
CA MET A 1 11.57 -16.91 -12.25
C MET A 1 12.10 -16.14 -13.43
N ASP A 2 13.26 -15.50 -13.29
CA ASP A 2 13.92 -14.83 -14.42
C ASP A 2 14.83 -15.78 -15.22
N ASP A 3 15.43 -15.29 -16.30
CA ASP A 3 16.31 -16.05 -17.19
C ASP A 3 17.59 -16.58 -16.50
N ARG A 4 17.85 -16.14 -15.26
CA ARG A 4 19.00 -16.55 -14.44
C ARG A 4 18.61 -17.50 -13.31
N GLY A 5 17.37 -17.99 -13.29
CA GLY A 5 16.87 -18.88 -12.24
C GLY A 5 16.53 -18.18 -10.93
N ARG A 6 16.49 -16.84 -10.89
CA ARG A 6 16.14 -16.10 -9.67
C ARG A 6 14.63 -16.01 -9.50
N LEU A 7 14.15 -16.18 -8.27
CA LEU A 7 12.75 -15.89 -7.96
C LEU A 7 12.59 -14.37 -7.89
N ALA A 8 11.74 -13.82 -8.76
CA ALA A 8 11.50 -12.39 -8.86
C ALA A 8 10.00 -12.11 -9.05
N SER A 9 9.57 -10.97 -8.53
CA SER A 9 8.24 -10.40 -8.79
C SER A 9 8.08 -9.97 -10.25
N GLU A 10 6.84 -9.68 -10.65
CA GLU A 10 6.53 -9.12 -11.98
C GLU A 10 7.27 -7.80 -12.26
N ASN A 11 7.59 -7.03 -11.20
CA ASN A 11 8.34 -5.78 -11.28
C ASN A 11 9.87 -5.99 -11.38
N GLY A 12 10.34 -7.24 -11.45
CA GLY A 12 11.76 -7.59 -11.54
C GLY A 12 12.52 -7.56 -10.21
N TRP A 13 11.84 -7.34 -9.08
CA TRP A 13 12.48 -7.40 -7.76
C TRP A 13 12.75 -8.84 -7.34
N THR A 14 14.00 -9.14 -7.00
CA THR A 14 14.44 -10.48 -6.60
C THR A 14 14.09 -10.77 -5.14
N LEU A 15 13.68 -12.00 -4.90
CA LEU A 15 13.44 -12.51 -3.55
C LEU A 15 14.79 -12.79 -2.89
N GLN A 16 14.97 -12.30 -1.66
CA GLN A 16 16.21 -12.50 -0.90
C GLN A 16 16.14 -13.75 -0.04
N ALA A 17 17.28 -14.42 0.13
CA ALA A 17 17.45 -15.52 1.05
C ALA A 17 17.81 -15.03 2.47
N ALA A 18 17.38 -15.76 3.50
CA ALA A 18 17.66 -15.44 4.91
C ALA A 18 19.17 -15.37 5.22
N GLY A 19 19.99 -16.17 4.53
CA GLY A 19 21.46 -16.13 4.61
C GLY A 19 22.12 -15.01 3.80
N GLY A 20 21.34 -14.14 3.18
CA GLY A 20 21.77 -13.11 2.25
C GLY A 20 21.85 -13.59 0.79
N GLY A 21 21.74 -12.63 -0.13
CA GLY A 21 21.79 -12.87 -1.57
C GLY A 21 20.43 -13.23 -2.19
N ASP A 22 20.41 -13.27 -3.52
CA ASP A 22 19.23 -13.62 -4.30
C ASP A 22 18.89 -15.11 -4.15
N LEU A 23 17.61 -15.41 -3.98
CA LEU A 23 17.12 -16.78 -3.96
C LEU A 23 17.01 -17.33 -5.39
N THR A 24 17.76 -18.39 -5.67
CA THR A 24 17.82 -19.05 -6.99
C THR A 24 17.27 -20.48 -6.94
N VAL A 25 16.60 -20.88 -8.01
CA VAL A 25 16.16 -22.26 -8.28
C VAL A 25 16.66 -22.67 -9.67
N ASN A 26 16.90 -23.96 -9.87
CA ASN A 26 17.43 -24.53 -11.11
C ASN A 26 16.34 -25.24 -11.92
N GLY A 27 15.34 -25.81 -11.24
CA GLY A 27 14.25 -26.57 -11.85
C GLY A 27 12.95 -25.79 -11.99
N ASN A 28 12.02 -26.37 -12.76
CA ASN A 28 10.64 -25.86 -12.89
C ASN A 28 9.72 -26.35 -11.76
N ALA A 29 10.17 -27.32 -10.96
CA ALA A 29 9.39 -27.98 -9.91
C ALA A 29 9.88 -27.53 -8.52
N TRP A 30 9.72 -26.24 -8.23
CA TRP A 30 10.03 -25.67 -6.92
C TRP A 30 8.76 -25.33 -6.13
N ARG A 31 8.87 -25.35 -4.81
CA ARG A 31 7.80 -24.98 -3.86
C ARG A 31 8.36 -24.23 -2.67
N ILE A 32 7.53 -23.40 -2.05
CA ILE A 32 7.85 -22.70 -0.80
C ILE A 32 7.00 -23.33 0.30
N ALA A 33 7.65 -23.89 1.31
CA ALA A 33 7.00 -24.41 2.51
C ALA A 33 6.58 -23.27 3.45
N ALA A 34 5.71 -23.58 4.42
CA ALA A 34 5.12 -22.58 5.30
C ALA A 34 6.16 -21.85 6.16
N ASP A 35 7.23 -22.55 6.54
CA ASP A 35 8.39 -22.01 7.26
C ASP A 35 9.31 -21.12 6.37
N GLY A 36 8.94 -20.92 5.11
CA GLY A 36 9.71 -20.18 4.12
C GLY A 36 10.83 -20.98 3.45
N THR A 37 10.97 -22.28 3.74
CA THR A 37 11.95 -23.12 3.06
C THR A 37 11.56 -23.32 1.60
N VAL A 38 12.46 -22.95 0.69
CA VAL A 38 12.30 -23.15 -0.75
C VAL A 38 12.94 -24.49 -1.12
N VAL A 39 12.13 -25.37 -1.71
CA VAL A 39 12.53 -26.70 -2.14
C VAL A 39 12.47 -26.76 -3.66
N ASP A 40 13.56 -27.17 -4.29
CA ASP A 40 13.66 -27.37 -5.74
C ASP A 40 14.13 -28.79 -6.03
N GLY A 41 13.35 -29.54 -6.82
CA GLY A 41 13.70 -30.94 -7.17
C GLY A 41 13.83 -31.89 -5.98
N GLY A 42 13.27 -31.54 -4.82
CA GLY A 42 13.36 -32.32 -3.58
C GLY A 42 14.51 -31.92 -2.64
N ALA A 43 15.37 -30.98 -3.03
CA ALA A 43 16.43 -30.44 -2.18
C ALA A 43 16.11 -29.02 -1.71
N ALA A 44 16.59 -28.62 -0.53
CA ALA A 44 16.46 -27.26 -0.05
C ALA A 44 17.37 -26.32 -0.86
N ALA A 45 16.78 -25.34 -1.53
CA ALA A 45 17.49 -24.31 -2.30
C ALA A 45 17.81 -23.07 -1.46
N GLY A 46 17.05 -22.83 -0.39
CA GLY A 46 17.25 -21.72 0.54
C GLY A 46 16.02 -21.47 1.41
N ARG A 47 16.03 -20.39 2.19
CA ARG A 47 14.87 -19.93 2.96
C ARG A 47 14.58 -18.48 2.60
N VAL A 48 13.30 -18.15 2.37
CA VAL A 48 12.86 -16.78 2.10
C VAL A 48 13.20 -15.89 3.30
N LEU A 49 13.85 -14.75 3.05
CA LEU A 49 14.05 -13.73 4.06
C LEU A 49 12.72 -13.00 4.30
N VAL A 50 12.20 -13.12 5.52
CA VAL A 50 11.05 -12.35 6.00
C VAL A 50 11.54 -11.41 7.10
N VAL A 51 11.21 -10.14 6.97
CA VAL A 51 11.67 -9.09 7.90
C VAL A 51 10.50 -8.30 8.44
N ASP A 52 10.66 -7.83 9.66
CA ASP A 52 9.78 -6.86 10.30
C ASP A 52 10.58 -5.59 10.63
N PHE A 53 9.83 -4.53 10.93
CA PHE A 53 10.35 -3.22 11.28
C PHE A 53 9.65 -2.74 12.54
N SER A 54 10.43 -2.21 13.49
CA SER A 54 9.89 -1.64 14.72
C SER A 54 8.98 -0.43 14.46
N ASP A 55 9.29 0.36 13.43
CA ASP A 55 8.46 1.48 12.97
C ASP A 55 8.03 1.25 11.52
N ARG A 56 6.86 0.61 11.35
CA ARG A 56 6.24 0.38 10.05
C ARG A 56 5.68 1.66 9.41
N GLN A 57 5.43 2.72 10.17
CA GLN A 57 4.90 3.99 9.65
C GLN A 57 5.96 4.79 8.88
N SER A 58 7.24 4.52 9.17
CA SER A 58 8.37 5.07 8.42
C SER A 58 8.61 4.39 7.06
N LEU A 59 7.86 3.34 6.71
CA LEU A 59 7.95 2.70 5.40
C LEU A 59 7.32 3.57 4.32
N VAL A 60 8.03 3.73 3.20
CA VAL A 60 7.53 4.49 2.06
C VAL A 60 6.75 3.53 1.15
N SER A 61 5.46 3.80 0.97
CA SER A 61 4.62 3.05 0.03
C SER A 61 5.09 3.25 -1.42
N THR A 62 5.13 2.17 -2.19
CA THR A 62 5.46 2.15 -3.62
C THR A 62 4.48 1.26 -4.36
N THR A 63 4.40 1.37 -5.68
CA THR A 63 3.61 0.45 -6.51
C THR A 63 4.03 -0.99 -6.24
N GLY A 64 3.12 -1.81 -5.70
CA GLY A 64 3.39 -3.21 -5.41
C GLY A 64 4.13 -3.51 -4.10
N GLY A 65 4.25 -2.56 -3.17
CA GLY A 65 4.78 -2.84 -1.83
C GLY A 65 5.30 -1.62 -1.07
N PHE A 66 6.36 -1.83 -0.27
CA PHE A 66 7.00 -0.80 0.55
C PHE A 66 8.51 -0.76 0.32
N ARG A 67 9.12 0.40 0.61
CA ARG A 67 10.56 0.59 0.64
C ARG A 67 10.99 1.15 2.00
N ALA A 68 12.02 0.54 2.57
CA ALA A 68 12.66 0.99 3.80
C ALA A 68 13.97 1.74 3.48
N PHE A 69 14.25 2.83 4.21
CA PHE A 69 15.49 3.59 4.10
C PHE A 69 16.10 3.80 5.47
N GLY A 70 17.29 3.24 5.71
CA GLY A 70 18.00 3.41 6.99
C GLY A 70 17.30 2.78 8.20
N LEU A 71 16.28 1.94 8.00
CA LEU A 71 15.60 1.21 9.06
C LEU A 71 16.35 -0.09 9.37
N ALA A 72 16.46 -0.43 10.65
CA ALA A 72 16.98 -1.71 11.07
C ALA A 72 15.98 -2.82 10.71
N LEU A 73 16.48 -3.83 9.98
CA LEU A 73 15.73 -5.03 9.63
C LEU A 73 15.74 -5.99 10.82
N GLN A 74 14.58 -6.56 11.15
CA GLN A 74 14.46 -7.65 12.13
C GLN A 74 14.02 -8.91 11.39
N GLU A 75 14.86 -9.93 11.27
CA GLU A 75 14.45 -11.19 10.65
C GLU A 75 13.38 -11.89 11.50
N VAL A 76 12.33 -12.37 10.82
CA VAL A 76 11.27 -13.17 11.43
C VAL A 76 11.71 -14.63 11.45
N GLU A 77 11.96 -15.19 12.63
CA GLU A 77 12.49 -16.55 12.78
C GLU A 77 11.54 -17.65 12.31
N SER A 78 10.22 -17.43 12.43
CA SER A 78 9.18 -18.40 12.09
C SER A 78 8.06 -17.73 11.28
N PRO A 79 8.30 -17.47 9.99
CA PRO A 79 7.26 -16.94 9.11
C PRO A 79 6.19 -18.02 8.82
N ASP A 80 4.97 -17.59 8.51
CA ASP A 80 3.89 -18.44 7.97
C ASP A 80 3.60 -17.99 6.53
N LEU A 81 4.21 -18.66 5.56
CA LEU A 81 4.05 -18.38 4.14
C LEU A 81 3.04 -19.35 3.49
N ARG A 82 2.19 -18.82 2.62
CA ARG A 82 1.19 -19.62 1.88
C ARG A 82 1.35 -19.45 0.38
N GLN A 83 2.01 -20.41 -0.26
CA GLN A 83 2.16 -20.42 -1.71
C GLN A 83 0.81 -20.58 -2.42
N GLY A 84 0.59 -19.82 -3.50
CA GLY A 84 -0.63 -19.88 -4.30
C GLY A 84 -1.80 -19.06 -3.75
N PHE A 85 -1.59 -18.33 -2.65
CA PHE A 85 -2.56 -17.39 -2.11
C PHE A 85 -2.09 -15.95 -2.35
N LEU A 86 -3.04 -15.04 -2.58
CA LEU A 86 -2.79 -13.61 -2.66
C LEU A 86 -3.41 -12.95 -1.44
N GLU A 87 -2.64 -12.10 -0.75
CA GLU A 87 -3.15 -11.31 0.38
C GLU A 87 -4.10 -10.23 -0.14
N GLN A 88 -5.29 -10.13 0.47
CA GLN A 88 -6.30 -9.14 0.10
C GLN A 88 -6.12 -7.86 0.91
N SER A 89 -6.35 -6.71 0.28
CA SER A 89 -6.37 -5.42 0.97
C SER A 89 -7.34 -5.45 2.14
N ASN A 90 -6.91 -4.94 3.29
CA ASN A 90 -7.72 -4.78 4.49
C ASN A 90 -8.68 -3.58 4.42
N VAL A 91 -8.85 -2.96 3.25
CA VAL A 91 -9.70 -1.78 3.04
C VAL A 91 -11.09 -2.21 2.59
N SER A 92 -12.11 -1.69 3.29
CA SER A 92 -13.53 -1.86 2.97
C SER A 92 -13.98 -0.72 2.05
N THR A 93 -14.20 -1.00 0.77
CA THR A 93 -14.63 0.01 -0.23
C THR A 93 -15.91 0.75 0.17
N ALA A 94 -16.78 0.12 0.97
CA ALA A 94 -18.01 0.73 1.44
C ALA A 94 -17.75 1.90 2.41
N ASP A 95 -16.83 1.72 3.36
CA ASP A 95 -16.52 2.73 4.37
C ASP A 95 -15.80 3.94 3.76
N ASP A 96 -14.93 3.69 2.78
CA ASP A 96 -14.25 4.75 2.04
C ASP A 96 -15.24 5.60 1.22
N MET A 97 -16.22 4.96 0.57
CA MET A 97 -17.25 5.71 -0.17
C MET A 97 -18.11 6.57 0.76
N ILE A 98 -18.41 6.09 1.98
CA ILE A 98 -19.14 6.89 2.97
C ILE A 98 -18.33 8.12 3.37
N GLN A 99 -17.04 7.95 3.67
CA GLN A 99 -16.14 9.07 3.99
C GLN A 99 -16.05 10.09 2.84
N MET A 100 -15.95 9.60 1.60
CA MET A 100 -15.96 10.47 0.41
C MET A 100 -17.29 11.22 0.25
N MET A 101 -18.43 10.55 0.44
CA MET A 101 -19.74 11.22 0.38
C MET A 101 -19.91 12.26 1.49
N GLU A 102 -19.40 11.98 2.70
CA GLU A 102 -19.38 12.98 3.77
C GLU A 102 -18.53 14.19 3.40
N ALA A 103 -17.35 13.99 2.83
CA ALA A 103 -16.49 15.07 2.38
C ALA A 103 -17.17 15.93 1.29
N VAL A 104 -17.83 15.29 0.30
CA VAL A 104 -18.60 15.98 -0.75
C VAL A 104 -19.76 16.77 -0.14
N ARG A 105 -20.55 16.17 0.75
CA ARG A 105 -21.67 16.85 1.42
C ARG A 105 -21.21 18.06 2.22
N ARG A 106 -20.07 17.95 2.92
CA ARG A 106 -19.47 19.09 3.65
C ARG A 106 -19.03 20.20 2.69
N ALA A 107 -18.41 19.84 1.56
CA ALA A 107 -18.01 20.81 0.54
C ALA A 107 -19.22 21.53 -0.08
N GLU A 108 -20.28 20.80 -0.44
CA GLU A 108 -21.52 21.37 -0.97
C GLU A 108 -22.20 22.31 0.03
N ALA A 109 -22.26 21.92 1.31
CA ALA A 109 -22.82 22.77 2.36
C ALA A 109 -22.03 24.07 2.52
N ALA A 110 -20.70 24.00 2.51
CA ALA A 110 -19.84 25.17 2.56
C ALA A 110 -20.05 26.10 1.34
N GLN A 111 -20.18 25.54 0.14
CA GLN A 111 -20.49 26.32 -1.07
C GLN A 111 -21.85 27.01 -0.99
N ARG A 112 -22.90 26.34 -0.49
CA ARG A 112 -24.23 26.95 -0.30
C ARG A 112 -24.21 28.09 0.71
N LEU A 113 -23.46 27.93 1.80
CA LEU A 113 -23.30 28.99 2.79
C LEU A 113 -22.57 30.20 2.20
N ALA A 114 -21.51 29.99 1.42
CA ALA A 114 -20.80 31.05 0.72
C ALA A 114 -21.71 31.83 -0.24
N MET A 115 -22.46 31.13 -1.11
CA MET A 115 -23.42 31.79 -2.02
C MET A 115 -24.50 32.58 -1.28
N THR A 116 -24.95 32.08 -0.13
CA THR A 116 -25.95 32.76 0.71
C THR A 116 -25.37 34.03 1.31
N ALA A 117 -24.15 33.97 1.84
CA ALA A 117 -23.43 35.13 2.36
C ALA A 117 -23.20 36.19 1.26
N ASP A 118 -22.77 35.77 0.07
CA ASP A 118 -22.58 36.67 -1.09
C ASP A 118 -23.90 37.33 -1.51
N GLY A 119 -25.01 36.58 -1.51
CA GLY A 119 -26.34 37.12 -1.78
C GLY A 119 -26.79 38.16 -0.76
N MET A 120 -26.54 37.92 0.53
CA MET A 120 -26.84 38.90 1.60
C MET A 120 -26.02 40.18 1.44
N LEU A 121 -24.72 40.06 1.15
CA LEU A 121 -23.83 41.20 0.89
C LEU A 121 -24.29 42.00 -0.33
N GLY A 122 -24.61 41.32 -1.44
CA GLY A 122 -25.10 41.96 -2.66
C GLY A 122 -26.43 42.69 -2.46
N SER A 123 -27.30 42.19 -1.57
CA SER A 123 -28.57 42.84 -1.22
C SER A 123 -28.36 44.07 -0.34
N ALA A 124 -27.47 43.99 0.66
CA ALA A 124 -27.12 45.12 1.52
C ALA A 124 -26.53 46.30 0.74
N ILE A 125 -25.65 46.04 -0.24
CA ILE A 125 -25.09 47.07 -1.12
C ILE A 125 -26.18 47.77 -1.93
N ARG A 126 -27.15 47.01 -2.44
CA ARG A 126 -28.23 47.54 -3.30
C ARG A 126 -29.15 48.50 -2.55
N VAL A 127 -29.53 48.15 -1.32
CA VAL A 127 -30.36 49.01 -0.45
C VAL A 127 -29.67 50.34 -0.15
N ILE A 128 -28.34 50.33 0.06
CA ILE A 128 -27.57 51.56 0.29
C ILE A 128 -27.50 52.43 -0.98
N GLY A 129 -27.37 51.81 -2.16
CA GLY A 129 -27.34 52.52 -3.44
C GLY A 129 -28.68 53.17 -3.83
N GLU A 130 -29.82 52.58 -3.44
CA GLU A 130 -31.15 53.15 -3.69
C GLU A 130 -31.47 54.36 -2.78
N GLY A 131 -30.84 54.46 -1.62
CA GLY A 131 -31.02 55.56 -0.67
C GLY A 131 -30.29 56.87 -1.00
N GLN A 132 -29.57 56.96 -2.12
CA GLN A 132 -28.80 58.16 -2.53
C GLN A 132 -29.31 58.84 -3.82
N GLN A 133 -30.60 58.71 -4.15
CA GLN A 133 -31.25 59.48 -5.22
C GLN A 133 -32.29 60.47 -4.67
#